data_AF-A0A496SS76-F1
#
_entry.id   AF-A0A496SS76-F1
#
_cell.length_a   1.000
_cell.length_b   1.000
_cell.length_c   1.000
_cell.angle_alpha   90.00
_cell.angle_beta   90.00
_cell.angle_gamma   90.00
#
_symmetry.space_group_name_H-M   'P 1'
#
loop_
_entity.id
_entity.type
_entity.pdbx_description
1 polymer ?
#
loop_
_entity_poly.entity_id
_entity_poly.type
_entity_poly.pdbx_seq_one_letter_code
_entity_poly.pdbx_strand_id
1 'polypeptide(L)' 'MSQIEEVRGGSGYASQNDPRVIFGLGKKNRAELIEIRWPSGKIQKLKNVPAKQILTVVKP' A
#
# COMPACT_ATOMS: atom_id res chain seq x y z
N MET A 1 -4.86 -12.99 -11.19
CA MET A 1 -4.77 -12.97 -9.71
C MET A 1 -4.83 -11.53 -9.26
N SER A 2 -5.80 -11.20 -8.41
CA SER A 2 -5.90 -9.92 -7.71
C SER A 2 -5.73 -10.21 -6.22
N GLN A 3 -4.98 -9.36 -5.52
CA GLN A 3 -4.85 -9.39 -4.06
C GLN A 3 -5.56 -8.14 -3.53
N ILE A 4 -6.38 -8.31 -2.49
CA ILE A 4 -7.06 -7.23 -1.79
C ILE A 4 -6.66 -7.37 -0.33
N GLU A 5 -6.15 -6.28 0.24
CA GLU A 5 -5.76 -6.19 1.64
C GLU A 5 -6.47 -5.00 2.26
N GLU A 6 -7.03 -5.18 3.45
CA GLU A 6 -7.73 -4.16 4.21
C GLU A 6 -7.01 -3.92 5.54
N VAL A 7 -6.68 -2.65 5.83
CA VAL A 7 -6.08 -2.26 7.10
C VAL A 7 -7.16 -1.76 8.04
N ARG A 8 -7.28 -2.39 9.21
CA ARG A 8 -8.19 -1.96 10.29
C ARG A 8 -7.41 -1.29 11.41
N GLY A 9 -7.87 -0.13 11.85
CA GLY A 9 -7.16 0.76 12.78
C GLY A 9 -7.04 0.30 14.24
N GLY A 10 -7.60 -0.85 14.62
CA GLY A 10 -7.49 -1.39 15.98
C GLY A 10 -8.31 -2.66 16.17
N SER A 11 -7.92 -3.49 17.15
CA SER A 11 -8.61 -4.74 17.51
C SER A 11 -9.12 -4.76 18.97
N GLY A 12 -9.07 -3.64 19.68
CA GLY A 12 -9.56 -3.52 21.06
C GLY A 12 -9.00 -2.30 21.78
N TYR A 13 -9.19 -2.23 23.10
CA TYR A 13 -8.59 -1.18 23.94
C TYR A 13 -7.06 -1.34 23.97
N ALA A 14 -6.33 -0.27 23.61
CA ALA A 14 -4.87 -0.21 23.52
C ALA A 14 -4.19 -1.24 22.56
N SER A 15 -4.96 -1.86 21.65
CA SER A 15 -4.45 -2.84 20.67
C SER A 15 -4.56 -2.31 19.25
N GLN A 16 -3.45 -2.33 18.51
CA GLN A 16 -3.39 -1.93 17.11
C GLN A 16 -2.74 -3.04 16.27
N ASN A 17 -3.38 -3.36 15.14
CA ASN A 17 -2.77 -4.20 14.13
C ASN A 17 -1.73 -3.40 13.35
N ASP A 18 -0.70 -4.07 12.85
CA ASP A 18 0.27 -3.45 11.96
C ASP A 18 -0.43 -2.86 10.72
N PRO A 19 -0.31 -1.55 10.45
CA PRO A 19 -1.01 -0.92 9.34
C PRO A 19 -0.34 -1.16 7.97
N ARG A 20 0.76 -1.91 7.92
CA ARG A 20 1.49 -2.18 6.68
C ARG A 20 0.73 -3.15 5.80
N VAL A 21 0.58 -2.76 4.53
CA VAL A 21 0.05 -3.64 3.48
C VAL A 21 1.18 -4.24 2.67
N ILE A 22 1.14 -5.54 2.44
CA ILE A 22 2.14 -6.27 1.67
C ILE A 22 1.51 -6.81 0.39
N PHE A 23 1.94 -6.29 -0.76
CA PHE A 23 1.51 -6.78 -2.07
C PHE A 23 2.61 -7.62 -2.73
N GLY A 24 2.28 -8.87 -3.07
CA GLY A 24 3.20 -9.77 -3.76
C GLY A 24 3.30 -9.47 -5.26
N LEU A 25 4.52 -9.21 -5.75
CA LEU A 25 4.78 -8.99 -7.19
C LEU A 25 5.24 -10.26 -7.93
N GLY A 26 5.25 -11.41 -7.25
CA GLY A 26 5.76 -12.67 -7.79
C GLY A 26 7.23 -12.58 -8.20
N LYS A 27 7.55 -12.95 -9.45
CA LYS A 27 8.91 -12.87 -9.99
C LYS A 27 9.32 -11.47 -10.48
N LYS A 28 8.42 -10.48 -10.45
CA LYS A 28 8.73 -9.12 -10.92
C LYS A 28 9.60 -8.38 -9.89
N ASN A 29 10.58 -7.62 -10.38
CA ASN A 29 11.49 -6.82 -9.55
C ASN A 29 11.00 -5.38 -9.31
N ARG A 30 9.87 -4.98 -9.89
CA ARG A 30 9.27 -3.66 -9.77
C ARG A 30 7.76 -3.71 -9.98
N ALA A 31 7.05 -2.79 -9.34
CA ALA A 31 5.67 -2.46 -9.66
C ALA A 31 5.63 -1.44 -10.79
N GLU A 32 4.89 -1.74 -11.86
CA GLU A 32 4.76 -0.84 -13.03
C GLU A 32 3.99 0.44 -12.66
N LEU A 33 2.92 0.29 -11.88
CA LEU A 33 2.08 1.38 -11.39
C LEU A 33 1.58 1.08 -9.97
N ILE A 34 1.66 2.07 -9.10
CA ILE A 34 0.92 2.14 -7.83
C ILE A 34 -0.02 3.34 -7.94
N GLU A 35 -1.32 3.11 -7.82
CA GLU A 35 -2.34 4.17 -7.78
C GLU A 35 -2.89 4.28 -6.35
N ILE A 36 -2.78 5.46 -5.75
CA ILE A 36 -3.28 5.76 -4.41
C ILE A 36 -4.42 6.76 -4.55
N ARG A 37 -5.60 6.37 -4.06
CA ARG A 37 -6.78 7.23 -4.01
C ARG A 37 -6.94 7.77 -2.59
N TRP A 38 -6.75 9.06 -2.44
CA TRP A 38 -6.84 9.71 -1.13
C TRP A 38 -8.30 10.04 -0.79
N PRO A 39 -8.68 10.13 0.51
CA PRO A 39 -10.02 10.54 0.93
C PRO A 39 -10.46 11.89 0.37
N SER A 40 -9.50 12.79 0.08
CA SER A 40 -9.75 14.08 -0.59
C SER A 40 -10.17 13.97 -2.07
N GLY A 41 -10.21 12.75 -2.64
CA GLY A 41 -10.46 12.52 -4.06
C GLY A 41 -9.21 12.65 -4.96
N LYS A 42 -8.10 13.19 -4.45
CA LYS A 42 -6.82 13.21 -5.19
C LYS A 42 -6.34 11.78 -5.50
N ILE A 43 -5.81 11.60 -6.71
CA ILE A 43 -5.17 10.35 -7.14
C ILE A 43 -3.67 10.60 -7.29
N GLN A 44 -2.85 9.84 -6.59
CA GLN A 44 -1.39 9.85 -6.73
C GLN A 44 -0.93 8.58 -7.44
N LYS A 45 -0.09 8.73 -8.46
CA LYS A 45 0.43 7.64 -9.27
C LYS A 45 1.94 7.58 -9.15
N LEU A 46 2.47 6.42 -8.77
CA LEU A 46 3.90 6.13 -8.71
C LEU A 46 4.20 5.05 -9.76
N LYS A 47 5.24 5.25 -10.58
CA LYS A 47 5.60 4.33 -11.66
C LYS A 47 6.96 3.71 -11.40
N ASN A 48 7.17 2.49 -11.91
CA ASN A 48 8.45 1.78 -11.85
C ASN A 48 9.05 1.68 -10.43
N VAL A 49 8.21 1.43 -9.44
CA VAL A 49 8.63 1.37 -8.04
C VAL A 49 9.37 0.04 -7.79
N PRO A 50 10.62 0.04 -7.30
CA PRO A 50 11.35 -1.20 -7.01
C PRO A 50 10.59 -2.10 -6.02
N ALA A 51 10.68 -3.41 -6.20
CA ALA A 51 10.13 -4.39 -5.27
C ALA A 51 10.98 -4.50 -4.00
N LYS A 52 10.49 -5.28 -3.01
CA LYS A 52 11.24 -5.65 -1.79
C LYS A 52 11.64 -4.45 -0.90
N GLN A 53 10.76 -3.46 -0.80
CA GLN A 53 10.97 -2.31 0.08
C GLN A 53 9.69 -1.93 0.83
N ILE A 54 9.85 -1.20 1.92
CA ILE A 54 8.76 -0.47 2.57
C ILE A 54 8.71 0.91 1.94
N LEU A 55 7.59 1.22 1.28
CA LEU A 55 7.37 2.52 0.66
C LEU A 55 6.47 3.39 1.54
N THR A 56 7.02 4.47 2.08
CA THR A 56 6.23 5.51 2.74
C THR A 56 5.80 6.55 1.72
N VAL A 57 4.50 6.76 1.56
CA VAL A 57 3.95 7.76 0.65
C VAL A 57 3.22 8.83 1.43
N VAL A 58 3.59 10.09 1.20
CA VAL A 58 2.94 11.25 1.79
C VAL A 58 1.95 11.82 0.78
N LYS A 59 0.77 12.19 1.26
CA LYS A 59 -0.25 12.91 0.50
C LYS A 59 0.36 14.15 -0.19
N PRO A 60 0.01 14.44 -1.46
CA PRO A 60 0.35 15.68 -2.14
C PRO A 60 -0.58 16.86 -1.78
#